data_AF-X0VB65-F1
#
_entry.id   AF-X0VB65-F1
#
_cell.length_a   1.000
_cell.length_b   1.000
_cell.length_c   1.000
_cell.angle_alpha   90.00
_cell.angle_beta   90.00
_cell.angle_gamma   90.00
#
_symmetry.space_group_name_H-M   'P 1'
#
loop_
_entity.id
_entity.type
_entity.pdbx_description
1 polymer ?
#
loop_
_entity_poly.entity_id
_entity_poly.type
_entity_poly.pdbx_seq_one_letter_code
_entity_poly.pdbx_strand_id
1 'polypeptide(L)'
;MALNGQAQKRARDLGIEPGILTPGRWNAITDVKGVLVGQKTLIAGDSIRTGVTVIMPHPGNIFQEKVPAAVFVGNEGRIQA
;
A
#
# COMPACT_ATOMS: atom_id res chain seq x y z
N MET A 1 6.65 -2.60 -22.83
CA MET A 1 5.56 -3.45 -22.32
C MET A 1 5.19 -2.98 -20.93
N ALA A 2 4.21 -2.08 -20.81
CA ALA A 2 3.68 -1.68 -19.51
C ALA A 2 2.78 -2.81 -19.01
N LEU A 3 3.14 -3.46 -17.90
CA LEU A 3 2.25 -4.38 -17.22
C LEU A 3 1.20 -3.52 -16.51
N ASN A 4 0.04 -3.38 -17.15
CA ASN A 4 -1.17 -2.90 -16.48
C ASN A 4 -1.44 -3.86 -15.32
N GLY A 5 -1.21 -3.42 -14.09
CA GLY A 5 -1.79 -4.08 -12.93
C GLY A 5 -3.30 -3.94 -13.04
N GLN A 6 -3.97 -4.90 -13.70
CA GLN A 6 -5.42 -4.98 -13.69
C GLN A 6 -5.85 -5.18 -12.24
N ALA A 7 -6.37 -4.12 -11.63
CA ALA A 7 -7.19 -4.30 -10.45
C ALA A 7 -8.43 -5.07 -10.91
N GLN A 8 -8.51 -6.34 -10.50
CA GLN A 8 -9.77 -7.03 -10.29
C GLN A 8 -10.77 -6.11 -9.55
N LYS A 9 -12.06 -6.30 -9.80
CA LYS A 9 -13.15 -5.57 -9.14
C LYS A 9 -12.89 -5.43 -7.64
N ARG A 10 -13.10 -4.24 -7.09
CA ARG A 10 -12.99 -3.98 -5.64
C ARG A 10 -14.18 -4.61 -4.94
N ALA A 11 -14.05 -4.89 -3.64
CA ALA A 11 -15.14 -5.48 -2.83
C ALA A 11 -16.46 -4.68 -2.93
N ARG A 12 -16.37 -3.34 -2.92
CA ARG A 12 -17.53 -2.46 -3.06
C ARG A 12 -18.18 -2.52 -4.45
N ASP A 13 -17.43 -2.82 -5.50
CA ASP A 13 -17.97 -3.04 -6.85
C ASP A 13 -18.81 -4.33 -6.92
N LEU A 14 -18.74 -5.17 -5.89
CA LEU A 14 -19.49 -6.41 -5.71
C LEU A 14 -20.59 -6.28 -4.65
N GLY A 15 -20.85 -5.08 -4.12
CA GLY A 15 -21.85 -4.83 -3.07
C GLY A 15 -21.40 -5.22 -1.66
N ILE A 16 -20.11 -5.48 -1.45
CA ILE A 16 -19.55 -5.78 -0.11
C ILE A 16 -18.99 -4.49 0.48
N GLU A 17 -19.60 -4.02 1.57
CA GLU A 17 -19.26 -2.74 2.21
C GLU A 17 -18.85 -2.92 3.68
N PRO A 18 -17.55 -3.13 3.96
CA PRO A 18 -17.07 -3.26 5.34
C PRO A 18 -17.13 -1.94 6.10
N GLY A 19 -17.58 -2.01 7.35
CA GLY A 19 -17.65 -0.87 8.27
C GLY A 19 -18.80 0.10 7.99
N ILE A 20 -18.88 1.16 8.79
CA ILE A 20 -19.97 2.16 8.71
C ILE A 20 -19.54 3.50 8.10
N LEU A 21 -18.24 3.68 7.85
CA LEU A 21 -17.70 4.95 7.35
C LEU A 21 -17.63 4.95 5.82
N THR A 22 -17.89 6.13 5.25
CA THR A 22 -17.73 6.36 3.80
C THR A 22 -16.23 6.46 3.46
N PRO A 23 -15.73 5.75 2.44
CA PRO A 23 -14.34 5.86 2.03
C PRO A 23 -14.02 7.21 1.38
N GLY A 24 -12.74 7.55 1.30
CA GLY A 24 -12.27 8.69 0.50
C GLY A 24 -12.49 8.48 -0.99
N ARG A 25 -12.18 9.53 -1.78
CA ARG A 25 -12.40 9.56 -3.24
C ARG A 25 -11.80 8.36 -3.95
N TRP A 26 -10.59 7.96 -3.57
CA TRP A 26 -9.87 6.86 -4.21
C TRP A 26 -10.08 5.53 -3.50
N ASN A 27 -10.70 5.54 -2.32
CA ASN A 27 -10.82 4.39 -1.41
C ASN A 27 -9.45 3.70 -1.25
N ALA A 28 -8.42 4.51 -0.96
CA ALA A 28 -7.02 4.10 -0.92
C ALA A 28 -6.21 4.96 0.07
N ILE A 29 -5.03 4.50 0.47
CA ILE A 29 -4.16 5.24 1.42
C ILE A 29 -3.75 6.63 0.90
N THR A 30 -3.69 6.82 -0.42
CA THR A 30 -3.40 8.10 -1.08
C THR A 30 -4.50 9.14 -0.94
N ASP A 31 -5.66 8.80 -0.37
CA ASP A 31 -6.66 9.78 0.04
C ASP A 31 -6.13 10.71 1.16
N VAL A 32 -5.11 10.27 1.91
CA VAL A 32 -4.35 11.15 2.82
C VAL A 32 -3.46 12.09 2.00
N LYS A 33 -3.70 13.40 2.12
CA LYS A 33 -2.97 14.42 1.36
C LYS A 33 -1.46 14.29 1.53
N GLY A 34 -0.75 14.18 0.41
CA GLY A 34 0.72 14.09 0.37
C GLY A 34 1.26 12.66 0.37
N VAL A 35 0.46 11.66 0.75
CA VAL A 35 0.88 10.26 0.70
C VAL A 35 0.93 9.77 -0.74
N LEU A 36 2.04 9.11 -1.10
CA LEU A 36 2.27 8.55 -2.43
C LEU A 36 2.54 7.04 -2.33
N VAL A 37 2.17 6.30 -3.38
CA VAL A 37 2.44 4.86 -3.50
C VAL A 37 3.07 4.58 -4.85
N GLY A 38 4.17 3.82 -4.86
CA GLY A 38 4.81 3.32 -6.07
C GLY A 38 5.01 1.81 -5.97
N GLN A 39 4.94 1.11 -7.10
CA GLN A 39 5.18 -0.33 -7.15
C GLN A 39 6.00 -0.73 -8.36
N LYS A 40 6.79 -1.78 -8.21
CA LYS A 40 7.50 -2.46 -9.28
C LYS A 40 7.31 -3.96 -9.12
N THR A 41 6.64 -4.58 -10.08
CA THR A 41 6.52 -6.04 -10.18
C THR A 41 7.54 -6.56 -11.18
N LEU A 42 8.23 -7.65 -10.81
CA LEU A 42 9.14 -8.39 -11.67
C LEU A 42 8.58 -9.79 -11.94
N ILE A 43 8.23 -10.01 -13.20
CA ILE A 43 7.75 -11.28 -13.74
C ILE A 43 8.76 -11.70 -14.80
N ALA A 44 9.54 -12.75 -14.54
CA ALA A 44 10.56 -13.23 -15.46
C ALA A 44 10.64 -14.76 -15.48
N GLY A 45 10.75 -15.33 -16.67
CA GLY A 45 10.69 -16.78 -16.90
C GLY A 45 9.49 -17.43 -16.20
N ASP A 46 9.71 -18.68 -15.78
CA ASP A 46 8.65 -19.52 -15.21
C ASP A 46 8.56 -19.41 -13.68
N SER A 47 9.57 -18.83 -13.03
CA SER A 47 9.71 -18.88 -11.57
C SER A 47 9.88 -17.53 -10.85
N ILE A 48 10.19 -16.43 -11.56
CA ILE A 48 10.37 -15.13 -10.90
C ILE A 48 9.04 -14.39 -10.88
N ARG A 49 8.47 -14.24 -9.68
CA ARG A 49 7.24 -13.47 -9.39
C ARG A 49 7.44 -12.66 -8.12
N THR A 50 8.21 -11.58 -8.21
CA THR A 50 8.61 -10.74 -7.06
C THR A 50 8.32 -9.27 -7.33
N GLY A 51 8.60 -8.39 -6.37
CA GLY A 51 8.42 -6.97 -6.54
C GLY A 51 8.69 -6.18 -5.28
N VAL A 52 8.53 -4.87 -5.40
CA VAL A 52 8.64 -3.90 -4.30
C VAL A 52 7.47 -2.93 -4.40
N THR A 53 6.90 -2.58 -3.25
CA THR A 53 5.96 -1.48 -3.09
C THR A 53 6.54 -0.48 -2.10
N VAL A 54 6.52 0.80 -2.47
CA VAL A 54 7.02 1.91 -1.66
C VAL A 54 5.85 2.82 -1.30
N ILE A 55 5.77 3.19 -0.03
CA ILE A 55 4.83 4.20 0.47
C ILE A 55 5.67 5.38 0.93
N MET A 56 5.39 6.57 0.37
CA MET A 56 6.02 7.82 0.78
C MET A 56 5.01 8.62 1.61
N PRO A 57 5.31 8.97 2.87
CA PRO A 57 4.36 9.64 3.74
C PRO A 57 4.07 11.09 3.33
N HIS A 58 4.99 11.76 2.64
CA HIS A 58 4.86 13.08 2.02
C HIS A 58 5.91 13.21 0.90
N PRO A 59 5.80 14.15 -0.06
CA PRO A 59 6.71 14.25 -1.20
C PRO A 59 8.11 14.83 -0.88
N GLY A 60 8.35 15.22 0.37
CA GLY A 60 9.58 15.87 0.82
C GLY A 60 10.69 14.89 1.22
N ASN A 61 11.76 15.41 1.80
CA ASN A 61 12.86 14.56 2.25
C ASN A 61 12.53 13.90 3.59
N ILE A 62 12.07 12.65 3.56
CA ILE A 62 11.65 11.88 4.75
C ILE A 62 12.72 11.74 5.83
N PHE A 63 14.01 11.87 5.47
CA PHE A 63 15.10 11.78 6.44
C PHE A 63 15.21 13.06 7.27
N GLN A 64 15.01 14.22 6.63
CA GLN A 64 15.07 15.53 7.28
C GLN A 64 13.73 15.92 7.92
N GLU A 65 12.63 15.59 7.25
CA GLU A 65 11.25 15.93 7.61
C GLU A 65 10.53 14.67 8.13
N LYS A 66 10.81 14.28 9.37
CA LYS A 66 10.28 13.02 9.93
C LYS A 66 8.78 13.13 10.24
N VAL A 67 8.06 12.02 10.03
CA VAL A 67 6.65 11.88 10.40
C VAL A 67 6.54 11.00 11.65
N PRO A 68 5.78 11.39 12.69
CA PRO A 68 5.49 10.51 13.82
C PRO A 68 4.89 9.19 13.38
N ALA A 69 5.35 8.09 13.96
CA ALA A 69 4.90 6.74 13.61
C ALA A 69 4.89 5.84 14.85
N ALA A 70 4.14 4.74 14.77
CA ALA A 70 4.06 3.71 15.78
C ALA A 70 4.01 2.33 15.13
N VAL A 71 4.42 1.30 15.86
CA VAL A 71 4.39 -0.09 15.43
C VAL A 71 3.76 -0.96 16.53
N PHE A 72 3.00 -1.97 16.12
CA PHE A 72 2.49 -3.02 16.99
C PHE A 72 2.65 -4.36 16.28
N VAL A 73 3.18 -5.36 16.95
CA VAL A 73 3.41 -6.70 16.39
C VAL A 73 2.32 -7.65 16.85
N GLY A 74 1.39 -7.99 15.95
CA GLY A 74 0.21 -8.79 16.27
C GLY A 74 0.46 -10.31 16.37
N ASN A 75 1.49 -10.80 15.68
CA ASN A 75 1.97 -12.17 15.81
C ASN A 75 3.41 -12.23 15.33
N GLU A 76 4.33 -12.62 16.19
CA GLU A 76 5.74 -12.81 15.86
C GLU A 76 6.20 -14.18 16.31
N GLY A 77 6.94 -14.88 15.44
CA GLY A 77 7.67 -16.08 15.80
C GLY A 77 8.91 -15.80 16.65
N ARG A 78 8.87 -14.78 17.52
CA ARG A 78 9.94 -14.15 18.33
C ARG A 78 10.67 -12.99 17.63
N ILE A 79 10.50 -11.76 18.13
CA ILE A 79 11.61 -10.80 18.36
C ILE A 79 11.25 -9.88 19.55
N GLN A 80 11.91 -10.10 20.69
CA GLN A 80 11.96 -9.10 21.77
C GLN A 80 12.86 -7.94 21.35
N ALA A 81 12.33 -6.71 21.37
CA ALA A 81 12.99 -5.47 21.82
C ALA A 81 11.96 -4.34 21.90
#